data_AF-A0A1G1FJZ9-F1
#
_entry.id   AF-A0A1G1FJZ9-F1
#
_cell.length_a   1.000
_cell.length_b   1.000
_cell.length_c   1.000
_cell.angle_alpha   90.00
_cell.angle_beta   90.00
_cell.angle_gamma   90.00
#
_symmetry.space_group_name_H-M   'P 1'
#
loop_
_entity.id
_entity.type
_entity.pdbx_description
1 polymer ?
#
loop_
_entity_poly.entity_id
_entity_poly.type
_entity_poly.pdbx_seq_one_letter_code
_entity_poly.pdbx_strand_id
1 'polypeptide(L)' 'MVKNSKLLVRFENEELRKEKLSYKEALKIFEAMWHEAVSLGVLPSKNPLEGIETNIKLAKVLNSCLKSS' A
#
# COMPACT_ATOMS: atom_id res chain seq x y z
N MET A 1 7.17 10.75 25.10
CA MET A 1 6.45 11.81 24.36
C MET A 1 7.47 12.58 23.52
N VAL A 2 7.26 12.69 22.20
CA VAL A 2 8.20 13.38 21.31
C VAL A 2 8.08 14.88 21.52
N LYS A 3 9.20 15.54 21.84
CA LYS A 3 9.22 16.98 22.19
C LYS A 3 9.09 17.91 20.98
N ASN A 4 9.47 17.45 19.80
CA ASN A 4 9.41 18.22 18.56
C ASN A 4 9.04 17.32 17.37
N SER A 5 7.74 17.24 17.06
CA SER A 5 7.23 16.39 15.97
C SER A 5 7.73 16.82 14.60
N LYS A 6 7.91 18.13 14.35
CA LYS A 6 8.40 18.64 13.07
C LYS A 6 9.83 18.21 12.78
N LEU A 7 10.69 18.24 13.81
CA LEU A 7 12.08 17.78 13.68
C LEU A 7 12.12 16.27 13.40
N LEU A 8 11.29 15.48 14.09
CA LEU A 8 11.19 14.04 13.87
C LEU A 8 10.74 13.71 12.44
N VAL A 9 9.65 14.33 11.97
CA VAL A 9 9.16 14.12 10.59
C VAL A 9 10.20 14.51 9.56
N ARG A 10 10.95 15.60 9.80
CA ARG A 10 12.03 16.00 8.89
C ARG A 10 13.13 14.94 8.84
N PHE A 11 13.57 14.46 10.00
CA PHE A 11 14.56 13.40 10.13
C PHE A 11 14.10 12.10 9.43
N GLU A 12 12.89 11.62 9.70
CA GLU A 12 12.31 10.42 9.08
C GLU A 12 12.27 10.54 7.55
N ASN A 13 11.83 11.70 7.04
CA ASN A 13 11.83 11.95 5.60
C ASN A 13 13.25 12.01 4.99
N GLU A 14 14.23 12.52 5.73
CA GLU A 14 15.64 12.51 5.29
C GLU A 14 16.20 11.09 5.26
N GLU A 15 15.86 10.23 6.22
CA GLU A 15 16.28 8.83 6.26
C GLU A 15 15.59 7.98 5.17
N LEU A 16 14.26 8.09 5.01
CA LEU A 16 13.51 7.41 3.96
C LEU A 16 14.02 7.74 2.56
N ARG A 17 14.53 8.96 2.33
CA ARG A 17 15.13 9.37 1.05
C ARG A 17 16.47 8.69 0.77
N LYS A 18 17.19 8.27 1.79
CA LYS A 18 18.46 7.51 1.65
C LYS A 18 18.18 6.02 1.42
N GLU A 19 17.04 5.54 1.91
CA GLU A 19 16.64 4.14 1.80
C GLU A 19 16.22 3.82 0.36
N LYS A 20 17.09 3.10 -0.36
CA LYS A 20 16.82 2.64 -1.73
C LYS A 20 16.48 1.17 -1.72
N LEU A 21 15.23 0.87 -1.37
CA LEU A 21 14.72 -0.49 -1.49
C LEU A 21 14.55 -0.85 -2.96
N SER A 22 15.03 -2.03 -3.35
CA SER A 22 14.59 -2.64 -4.60
C SER A 22 13.08 -2.91 -4.54
N TYR A 23 12.44 -3.00 -5.70
CA TYR A 23 11.02 -3.35 -5.77
C TYR A 23 10.69 -4.62 -4.99
N LYS A 24 11.56 -5.64 -5.05
CA LYS A 24 11.36 -6.92 -4.37
C LYS A 24 11.41 -6.79 -2.85
N GLU A 25 12.33 -5.96 -2.32
CA GLU A 25 12.43 -5.70 -0.88
C GLU A 25 11.22 -4.91 -0.37
N ALA A 26 10.84 -3.85 -1.10
CA ALA A 26 9.65 -3.07 -0.78
C ALA A 26 8.39 -3.92 -0.80
N LEU A 27 8.24 -4.79 -1.80
CA LEU A 27 7.11 -5.71 -1.91
C LEU A 27 7.05 -6.67 -0.73
N LYS A 28 8.19 -7.26 -0.33
CA LYS A 28 8.26 -8.18 0.81
C LYS A 28 7.81 -7.50 2.11
N ILE A 29 8.24 -6.25 2.35
CA ILE A 29 7.83 -5.48 3.52
C ILE A 29 6.32 -5.20 3.48
N PHE A 30 5.83 -4.75 2.32
CA PHE A 30 4.41 -4.49 2.12
C PHE A 30 3.54 -5.73 2.38
N GLU A 31 3.91 -6.88 1.82
CA GLU A 31 3.19 -8.15 2.01
C GLU A 31 3.18 -8.58 3.49
N ALA A 32 4.30 -8.45 4.18
CA ALA A 32 4.38 -8.76 5.61
C ALA A 32 3.44 -7.86 6.44
N MET A 33 3.43 -6.54 6.17
CA MET A 33 2.52 -5.59 6.82
C MET A 33 1.05 -5.89 6.50
N TRP A 34 0.76 -6.27 5.25
CA TRP A 34 -0.57 -6.67 4.83
C TRP A 34 -1.07 -7.89 5.62
N HIS A 35 -0.24 -8.93 5.72
CA HIS A 35 -0.59 -10.14 6.48
C HIS A 35 -0.84 -9.83 7.95
N GLU A 36 -0.02 -8.98 8.57
CA GLU A 36 -0.22 -8.54 9.94
C GLU A 36 -1.56 -7.78 10.11
N ALA A 37 -1.86 -6.84 9.22
CA ALA A 37 -3.12 -6.09 9.27
C ALA A 37 -4.37 -6.98 9.09
N VAL A 38 -4.26 -8.04 8.29
CA VAL A 38 -5.30 -9.07 8.15
C VAL A 38 -5.41 -9.88 9.44
N SER A 39 -4.30 -10.30 10.03
CA SER A 39 -4.26 -11.02 11.32
C SER A 39 -4.92 -10.21 12.45
N LEU A 40 -4.70 -8.89 12.45
CA LEU A 40 -5.31 -7.95 13.40
C LEU A 40 -6.79 -7.64 13.09
N GLY A 41 -7.35 -8.16 11.99
CA GLY A 41 -8.75 -7.92 11.59
C GLY A 41 -9.05 -6.49 11.17
N VAL A 42 -8.02 -5.70 10.84
CA VAL A 42 -8.15 -4.33 10.34
C VAL A 42 -8.41 -4.33 8.83
N LEU A 43 -7.80 -5.27 8.12
CA LEU A 43 -8.02 -5.51 6.69
C LEU A 43 -8.69 -6.88 6.44
N PRO A 44 -9.47 -7.02 5.36
CA PRO A 44 -9.96 -5.94 4.49
C PRO A 44 -10.94 -5.03 5.23
N SER A 45 -11.20 -3.84 4.67
CA SER A 45 -12.15 -2.91 5.25
C SER A 45 -13.52 -3.53 5.46
N LYS A 46 -14.21 -3.10 6.53
CA LYS A 46 -15.60 -3.48 6.80
C LYS A 46 -16.57 -2.95 5.74
N ASN A 47 -16.19 -1.90 5.01
CA ASN A 47 -17.01 -1.37 3.93
C ASN A 47 -16.77 -2.20 2.64
N PRO A 48 -17.76 -2.98 2.18
CA PRO A 48 -17.59 -3.82 0.99
C PRO A 48 -17.41 -3.02 -0.31
N LEU A 49 -17.74 -1.72 -0.31
CA LEU A 49 -17.57 -0.84 -1.47
C LEU A 49 -16.23 -0.09 -1.45
N GLU A 50 -15.41 -0.24 -0.40
CA GLU A 50 -14.10 0.38 -0.36
C GLU A 50 -13.22 -0.17 -1.50
N GLY A 51 -12.66 0.74 -2.31
CA GLY A 51 -11.83 0.37 -3.46
C GLY A 51 -12.59 -0.16 -4.69
N ILE A 52 -13.93 -0.11 -4.71
CA ILE A 52 -14.74 -0.65 -5.82
C ILE A 52 -14.43 0.02 -7.17
N GLU A 53 -14.10 1.31 -7.18
CA GLU A 53 -13.74 2.05 -8.40
C GLU A 53 -12.49 1.48 -9.07
N THR A 54 -11.47 1.16 -8.25
CA THR A 54 -10.23 0.51 -8.71
C THR A 54 -10.54 -0.86 -9.28
N ASN A 55 -11.39 -1.64 -8.61
CA ASN A 55 -11.81 -2.96 -9.08
C ASN A 55 -12.55 -2.87 -10.43
N ILE A 56 -13.48 -1.91 -10.58
CA ILE A 56 -14.19 -1.67 -11.84
C ILE A 56 -13.22 -1.26 -12.95
N LYS A 57 -12.26 -0.37 -12.66
CA LYS A 57 -11.26 0.06 -13.63
C LYS A 57 -10.39 -1.10 -14.09
N LEU A 58 -9.93 -1.94 -13.15
CA LEU A 58 -9.14 -3.13 -13.46
C LEU A 58 -9.93 -4.12 -14.32
N ALA A 59 -11.19 -4.39 -13.95
CA ALA A 59 -12.06 -5.27 -14.71
C ALA A 59 -12.28 -4.77 -16.15
N LYS A 60 -12.45 -3.46 -16.34
CA LYS A 60 -12.56 -2.86 -17.69
C LYS A 60 -11.30 -3.09 -18.51
N VAL A 61 -10.11 -2.89 -17.94
CA VAL A 61 -8.82 -3.12 -18.62
C VAL A 61 -8.71 -4.59 -19.03
N LEU A 62 -8.94 -5.52 -18.10
CA LEU A 62 -8.87 -6.97 -18.38
C LEU A 62 -9.86 -7.38 -19.48
N ASN A 63 -11.10 -6.89 -19.42
CA ASN A 63 -12.11 -7.17 -20.44
C ASN A 63 -11.75 -6.60 -21.81
N SER A 64 -11.04 -5.46 -21.87
CA SER A 64 -10.56 -4.92 -23.14
C SER A 64 -9.46 -5.80 -23.76
N CYS A 65 -8.54 -6.31 -22.94
CA CYS A 65 -7.48 -7.23 -23.39
C CYS A 65 -8.03 -8.57 -23.88
N LEU A 66 -9.09 -9.09 -23.25
CA LEU A 66 -9.72 -10.35 -23.62
C LEU A 66 -10.54 -10.26 -24.92
N LYS A 67 -11.14 -9.11 -25.22
CA LYS A 67 -11.95 -8.90 -26.44
C LYS A 67 -11.13 -8.59 -27.68
N SER A 68 -9.85 -8.25 -27.51
CA SER A 68 -8.91 -7.96 -28.60
C SER A 68 -8.07 -9.16 -29.03
N SER A 69 -8.37 -10.35 -28.50
CA SER A 69 -7.74 -11.64 -28.87
C SER A 69 -8.73 -12.52 -29.63
#